data_AF-A0A497BQG5-F1
#
_entry.id   AF-A0A497BQG5-F1
#
_cell.length_a   1.000
_cell.length_b   1.000
_cell.length_c   1.000
_cell.angle_alpha   90.00
_cell.angle_beta   90.00
_cell.angle_gamma   90.00
#
_symmetry.space_group_name_H-M   'P 1'
#
loop_
_entity.id
_entity.type
_entity.pdbx_description
1 polymer ?
#
loop_
_entity_poly.entity_id
_entity_poly.type
_entity_poly.pdbx_seq_one_letter_code
_entity_poly.pdbx_strand_id
1 'polypeptide(L)'
;MEIPVEILERLALRCKRVAEPEVNLEQLKRESQGERRKWWEEIEANRAEYRSLPYDRDKFLESNFALARLKLVASFADRGEPMPPDHGFRQEELDVLHGLEEFIVYDRLSVEDIKEYIKSGQEDDRGIVKLARMAAVNGYDQMYRLMEERDIPNDLAFALQRVYQERIKKVEAAAAQIRLSEVHQSVEEAAEQKAVGLRAGVTAQEARLLEQNYIALVQSHLRNLQGAVRWQRIRTFDSVDKIRSELRALSPTAPEAAKQNMPLGRGMSAVVDRRRLLFFRKPSLLLGVRVLSGYRELHLRGLDAEISFGELTRHVERAIAQAKVCPFVLALASTAGWSQEAIDYAKEGVLPPDLSVVLIDLKKREMHHRLGDERLERVLPYLEVK
;
A
#
# COMPACT_ATOMS: atom_id res chain seq x y z
N MET A 1 29.75 16.33 -19.11
CA MET A 1 30.95 15.46 -18.90
C MET A 1 30.73 14.75 -17.59
N GLU A 2 30.87 13.42 -17.55
CA GLU A 2 30.69 12.64 -16.33
C GLU A 2 31.85 12.89 -15.35
N ILE A 3 31.54 12.90 -14.05
CA ILE A 3 32.52 13.10 -12.98
C ILE A 3 33.37 11.82 -12.87
N PRO A 4 34.72 11.92 -12.81
CA PRO A 4 35.58 10.78 -12.51
C PRO A 4 35.20 10.08 -11.19
N VAL A 5 35.22 8.75 -11.19
CA VAL A 5 34.77 7.94 -10.06
C VAL A 5 35.56 8.24 -8.79
N GLU A 6 36.87 8.49 -8.90
CA GLU A 6 37.75 8.79 -7.78
C GLU A 6 37.35 10.11 -7.08
N ILE A 7 36.89 11.09 -7.87
CA ILE A 7 36.38 12.36 -7.35
C ILE A 7 35.05 12.12 -6.63
N LEU A 8 34.15 11.33 -7.23
CA LEU A 8 32.87 10.98 -6.60
C LEU A 8 33.06 10.24 -5.29
N GLU A 9 33.93 9.23 -5.24
CA GLU A 9 34.17 8.43 -4.03
C GLU A 9 34.76 9.28 -2.89
N ARG A 10 35.73 10.16 -3.20
CA ARG A 10 36.30 11.07 -2.22
C ARG A 10 35.25 12.03 -1.65
N LEU A 11 34.46 12.68 -2.52
CA LEU A 11 33.43 13.64 -2.10
C LEU A 11 32.30 12.95 -1.33
N ALA A 12 31.98 11.71 -1.68
CA ALA A 12 30.91 10.93 -1.06
C ALA A 12 31.27 10.37 0.33
N LEU A 13 32.55 10.20 0.66
CA LEU A 13 33.00 9.38 1.79
C LEU A 13 32.27 9.71 3.11
N ARG A 14 32.24 10.99 3.50
CA ARG A 14 31.60 11.43 4.74
C ARG A 14 30.08 11.42 4.66
N CYS A 15 29.51 12.02 3.63
CA CYS A 15 28.05 12.13 3.52
C CYS A 15 27.40 10.77 3.35
N LYS A 16 28.04 9.83 2.63
CA LYS A 16 27.57 8.45 2.50
C LYS A 16 27.49 7.78 3.87
N ARG A 17 28.56 7.86 4.68
CA ARG A 17 28.60 7.28 6.03
C ARG A 17 27.49 7.83 6.93
N VAL A 18 27.27 9.15 6.94
CA VAL A 18 26.22 9.77 7.77
C VAL A 18 24.83 9.43 7.24
N ALA A 19 24.66 9.35 5.91
CA ALA A 19 23.39 9.03 5.26
C ALA A 19 23.00 7.55 5.37
N GLU A 20 23.91 6.65 5.78
CA GLU A 20 23.62 5.22 5.95
C GLU A 20 22.47 4.99 6.95
N PRO A 21 21.58 4.02 6.68
CA PRO A 21 20.44 3.74 7.56
C PRO A 21 20.85 3.25 8.95
N GLU A 22 22.04 2.63 9.08
CA GLU A 22 22.59 2.16 10.33
C GLU A 22 22.97 3.31 11.28
N VAL A 23 23.36 4.46 10.70
CA VAL A 23 23.71 5.69 11.43
C VAL A 23 22.44 6.50 11.71
N ASN A 24 21.72 6.08 12.73
CA ASN A 24 20.48 6.74 13.18
C ASN A 24 20.75 7.96 14.07
N LEU A 25 19.70 8.74 14.34
CA LEU A 25 19.79 9.95 15.15
C LEU A 25 20.29 9.69 16.58
N GLU A 26 19.91 8.58 17.21
CA GLU A 26 20.40 8.23 18.54
C GLU A 26 21.91 7.96 18.56
N GLN A 27 22.46 7.34 17.51
CA GLN A 27 23.90 7.18 17.37
C GLN A 27 24.59 8.52 17.16
N LEU A 28 24.06 9.37 16.27
CA LEU A 28 24.61 10.72 16.05
C LEU A 28 24.56 11.56 17.33
N LYS A 29 23.50 11.47 18.12
CA LYS A 29 23.38 12.19 19.40
C LYS A 29 24.44 11.79 20.42
N ARG A 30 24.98 10.57 20.34
CA ARG A 30 26.07 10.10 21.23
C ARG A 30 27.42 10.70 20.86
N GLU A 31 27.58 11.13 19.61
CA GLU A 31 28.77 11.83 19.17
C GLU A 31 28.85 13.21 19.81
N SER A 32 30.09 13.67 20.06
CA SER A 32 30.30 15.00 20.62
C SER A 32 29.82 16.08 19.65
N GLN A 33 29.37 17.22 20.18
CA GLN A 33 29.00 18.38 19.37
C GLN A 33 30.14 18.80 18.42
N GLY A 34 31.38 18.78 18.89
CA GLY A 34 32.55 19.15 18.10
C GLY A 34 32.77 18.21 16.91
N GLU A 35 32.61 16.89 17.11
CA GLU A 35 32.78 15.92 16.03
C GLU A 35 31.66 16.04 14.98
N ARG A 36 30.41 16.20 15.41
CA ARG A 36 29.29 16.45 14.48
C ARG A 36 29.46 17.75 13.70
N ARG A 37 30.00 18.80 14.33
CA ARG A 37 30.29 20.07 13.66
C ARG A 37 31.40 19.92 12.62
N LYS A 38 32.45 19.17 12.95
CA LYS A 38 33.50 18.81 12.00
C LYS A 38 32.94 18.03 10.80
N TRP A 39 32.03 17.09 11.03
CA TRP A 39 31.38 16.36 9.93
C TRP A 39 30.50 17.27 9.06
N TRP A 40 29.78 18.22 9.67
CA TRP A 40 29.01 19.22 8.93
C TRP A 40 29.92 20.07 8.04
N GLU A 41 31.01 20.60 8.58
CA GLU A 41 31.98 21.43 7.86
C GLU A 41 32.63 20.66 6.70
N GLU A 42 33.01 19.40 6.92
CA GLU A 42 33.55 18.51 5.89
C GLU A 42 32.54 18.27 4.76
N ILE A 43 31.26 18.04 5.11
CA ILE A 43 30.18 17.85 4.14
C ILE A 43 29.91 19.12 3.33
N GLU A 44 29.86 20.29 3.96
CA GLU A 44 29.65 21.56 3.25
C GLU A 44 30.83 21.90 2.34
N ALA A 45 32.07 21.66 2.78
CA ALA A 45 33.26 21.85 1.95
C ALA A 45 33.21 20.96 0.69
N ASN A 46 32.91 19.67 0.86
CA ASN A 46 32.78 18.73 -0.26
C ASN A 46 31.62 19.12 -1.19
N ARG A 47 30.49 19.58 -0.64
CA ARG A 47 29.35 20.04 -1.43
C ARG A 47 29.65 21.32 -2.21
N ALA A 48 30.37 22.27 -1.62
CA ALA A 48 30.81 23.48 -2.30
C ALA A 48 31.79 23.16 -3.43
N GLU A 49 32.76 22.28 -3.16
CA GLU A 49 33.69 21.79 -4.18
C GLU A 49 32.93 21.11 -5.32
N TYR A 50 32.07 20.14 -5.01
CA TYR A 50 31.20 19.46 -5.97
C TYR A 50 30.39 20.45 -6.83
N ARG A 51 29.86 21.52 -6.22
CA ARG A 51 29.10 22.56 -6.91
C ARG A 51 29.93 23.36 -7.91
N SER A 52 31.21 23.54 -7.65
CA SER A 52 32.14 24.28 -8.50
C SER A 52 32.67 23.47 -9.70
N LEU A 53 32.52 22.14 -9.68
CA LEU A 53 33.04 21.28 -10.73
C LEU A 53 32.29 21.47 -12.06
N PRO A 54 32.98 21.46 -13.21
CA PRO A 54 32.39 21.67 -14.54
C PRO A 54 31.81 20.36 -15.14
N TYR A 55 31.19 19.54 -14.30
CA TYR A 55 30.64 18.23 -14.66
C TYR A 55 29.14 18.18 -14.45
N ASP A 56 28.51 17.16 -15.05
CA ASP A 56 27.09 16.90 -14.85
C ASP A 56 26.81 16.48 -13.40
N ARG A 57 25.62 16.83 -12.89
CA ARG A 57 25.24 16.52 -11.51
C ARG A 57 24.94 15.03 -11.36
N ASP A 58 25.63 14.39 -10.42
CA ASP A 58 25.31 13.06 -9.91
C ASP A 58 24.20 13.13 -8.84
N LYS A 59 23.06 12.52 -9.16
CA LYS A 59 21.88 12.51 -8.29
C LYS A 59 22.12 11.78 -6.96
N PHE A 60 22.94 10.74 -6.93
CA PHE A 60 23.18 9.95 -5.72
C PHE A 60 24.01 10.74 -4.70
N LEU A 61 25.03 11.44 -5.17
CA LEU A 61 25.88 12.29 -4.34
C LEU A 61 25.09 13.48 -3.79
N GLU A 62 24.27 14.16 -4.61
CA GLU A 62 23.38 15.22 -4.14
C GLU A 62 22.44 14.75 -3.03
N SER A 63 21.85 13.57 -3.22
CA SER A 63 20.93 12.96 -2.27
C SER A 63 21.63 12.54 -0.97
N ASN A 64 22.88 12.04 -1.05
CA ASN A 64 23.69 11.75 0.14
C ASN A 64 24.03 13.04 0.91
N PHE A 65 24.38 14.13 0.22
CA PHE A 65 24.58 15.41 0.87
C PHE A 65 23.31 15.89 1.57
N ALA A 66 22.16 15.85 0.89
CA ALA A 66 20.89 16.30 1.46
C ALA A 66 20.54 15.54 2.75
N LEU A 67 20.58 14.20 2.72
CA LEU A 67 20.21 13.39 3.88
C LEU A 67 21.22 13.47 5.02
N ALA A 68 22.53 13.47 4.72
CA ALA A 68 23.56 13.59 5.75
C ALA A 68 23.46 14.94 6.49
N ARG A 69 23.23 16.02 5.74
CA ARG A 69 22.98 17.35 6.31
C ARG A 69 21.73 17.34 7.18
N LEU A 70 20.61 16.78 6.70
CA LEU A 70 19.37 16.72 7.46
C LEU A 70 19.54 15.96 8.78
N LYS A 71 20.19 14.79 8.76
CA LYS A 71 20.48 14.00 9.95
C LYS A 71 21.34 14.74 10.96
N LEU A 72 22.38 15.44 10.50
CA LEU A 72 23.21 16.24 11.41
C LEU A 72 22.40 17.36 12.04
N VAL A 73 21.65 18.12 11.25
CA VAL A 73 20.80 19.22 11.73
C VAL A 73 19.78 18.73 12.76
N ALA A 74 19.06 17.66 12.45
CA ALA A 74 18.15 17.01 13.38
C ALA A 74 18.84 16.63 14.69
N SER A 75 20.04 16.03 14.61
CA SER A 75 20.78 15.66 15.81
C SER A 75 21.20 16.86 16.68
N PHE A 76 21.49 18.03 16.09
CA PHE A 76 21.76 19.26 16.85
C PHE A 76 20.48 19.79 17.50
N ALA A 77 19.38 19.83 16.74
CA ALA A 77 18.07 20.26 17.22
C ALA A 77 17.59 19.41 18.41
N ASP A 78 17.71 18.08 18.32
CA ASP A 78 17.32 17.13 19.38
C ASP A 78 18.07 17.32 20.70
N ARG A 79 19.28 17.89 20.65
CA ARG A 79 20.09 18.17 21.83
C ARG A 79 19.97 19.61 22.31
N GLY A 80 19.11 20.42 21.69
CA GLY A 80 18.98 21.85 21.99
C GLY A 80 20.27 22.62 21.72
N GLU A 81 21.13 22.11 20.84
CA GLU A 81 22.40 22.72 20.51
C GLU A 81 22.22 23.77 19.39
N PRO A 82 23.13 24.77 19.29
CA PRO A 82 23.12 25.70 18.17
C PRO A 82 23.21 24.94 16.83
N MET A 83 22.16 25.06 16.03
CA MET A 83 22.09 24.45 14.71
C MET A 83 23.15 25.06 13.77
N PRO A 84 23.67 24.28 12.81
CA PRO A 84 24.56 24.83 11.80
C PRO A 84 23.89 25.95 11.00
N PRO A 85 24.62 27.03 10.66
CA PRO A 85 24.07 28.13 9.86
C PRO A 85 23.70 27.65 8.46
N ASP A 86 22.74 28.33 7.82
CA ASP A 86 22.31 28.11 6.44
C ASP A 86 21.96 26.63 6.11
N HIS A 87 21.49 25.89 7.11
CA HIS A 87 21.11 24.49 6.90
C HIS A 87 19.99 24.36 5.86
N GLY A 88 19.05 25.31 5.84
CA GLY A 88 18.03 25.46 4.81
C GLY A 88 16.90 24.44 4.88
N PHE A 89 16.80 23.68 5.98
CA PHE A 89 15.74 22.70 6.19
C PHE A 89 14.57 23.31 6.99
N ARG A 90 13.35 22.98 6.58
CA ARG A 90 12.12 23.34 7.28
C ARG A 90 11.81 22.31 8.37
N GLN A 91 10.92 22.68 9.28
CA GLN A 91 10.50 21.80 10.38
C GLN A 91 9.84 20.52 9.84
N GLU A 92 9.09 20.61 8.76
CA GLU A 92 8.39 19.47 8.16
C GLU A 92 9.35 18.38 7.66
N GLU A 93 10.56 18.76 7.21
CA GLU A 93 11.58 17.83 6.74
C GLU A 93 12.25 17.12 7.92
N LEU A 94 12.46 17.83 9.03
CA LEU A 94 12.92 17.25 10.29
C LEU A 94 11.88 16.29 10.85
N ASP A 95 10.60 16.67 10.84
CA ASP A 95 9.50 15.82 11.31
C ASP A 95 9.37 14.53 10.51
N VAL A 96 9.57 14.59 9.19
CA VAL A 96 9.59 13.38 8.33
C VAL A 96 10.74 12.47 8.71
N LEU A 97 11.94 13.02 8.93
CA LEU A 97 13.09 12.23 9.37
C LEU A 97 12.84 11.59 10.75
N HIS A 98 12.36 12.37 11.72
CA HIS A 98 12.02 11.86 13.06
C HIS A 98 10.98 10.75 12.98
N GLY A 99 9.92 10.97 12.20
CA GLY A 99 8.90 9.96 11.96
C GLY A 99 9.49 8.66 11.43
N LEU A 100 10.42 8.71 10.48
CA LEU A 100 11.09 7.50 9.96
C LEU A 100 12.03 6.84 10.98
N GLU A 101 12.69 7.61 11.84
CA GLU A 101 13.60 7.09 12.86
C GLU A 101 12.88 6.48 14.06
N GLU A 102 11.66 6.92 14.37
CA GLU A 102 10.79 6.28 15.39
C GLU A 102 10.50 4.80 15.06
N PHE A 103 10.45 4.43 13.77
CA PHE A 103 10.18 3.05 13.34
C PHE A 103 11.44 2.19 13.20
N ILE A 104 12.59 2.60 13.72
CA ILE A 104 13.83 1.81 13.64
C ILE A 104 13.70 0.39 14.20
N VAL A 105 12.77 0.18 15.15
CA VAL A 105 12.46 -1.15 15.69
C VAL A 105 12.02 -2.15 14.60
N TYR A 106 11.42 -1.68 13.51
CA TYR A 106 10.97 -2.52 12.40
C TYR A 106 12.11 -3.03 11.52
N ASP A 107 13.31 -2.44 11.61
CA ASP A 107 14.45 -2.91 10.82
C ASP A 107 14.82 -4.36 11.14
N ARG A 108 14.60 -4.78 12.39
CA ARG A 108 14.93 -6.12 12.89
C ARG A 108 13.83 -7.17 12.70
N LEU A 109 12.65 -6.78 12.23
CA LEU A 109 11.48 -7.64 12.13
C LEU A 109 11.14 -7.90 10.66
N SER A 110 10.64 -9.09 10.34
CA SER A 110 10.01 -9.33 9.04
C SER A 110 8.62 -8.66 8.99
N VAL A 111 8.07 -8.53 7.78
CA VAL A 111 6.70 -8.01 7.61
C VAL A 111 5.70 -8.96 8.26
N GLU A 112 5.95 -10.27 8.17
CA GLU A 112 5.15 -11.32 8.77
C GLU A 112 5.17 -11.22 10.30
N ASP A 113 6.35 -11.03 10.91
CA ASP A 113 6.48 -10.84 12.36
C ASP A 113 5.66 -9.63 12.81
N ILE A 114 5.78 -8.50 12.11
CA ILE A 114 5.03 -7.27 12.43
C ILE A 114 3.52 -7.52 12.37
N LYS A 115 3.05 -8.24 11.35
CA LYS A 115 1.63 -8.59 11.23
C LYS A 115 1.17 -9.49 12.37
N GLU A 116 1.97 -10.50 12.73
CA GLU A 116 1.65 -11.41 13.82
C GLU A 116 1.61 -10.69 15.17
N TYR A 117 2.57 -9.81 15.44
CA TYR A 117 2.58 -8.93 16.61
C TYR A 117 1.33 -8.04 16.67
N ILE A 118 0.93 -7.45 15.55
CA ILE A 118 -0.29 -6.62 15.50
C ILE A 118 -1.54 -7.46 15.74
N LYS A 119 -1.60 -8.69 15.19
CA LYS A 119 -2.73 -9.60 15.36
C LYS A 119 -2.88 -10.13 16.79
N SER A 120 -1.78 -10.32 17.52
CA SER A 120 -1.84 -10.79 18.91
C SER A 120 -2.45 -9.75 19.85
N GLY A 121 -2.50 -8.46 19.43
CA GLY A 121 -3.14 -7.37 20.17
C GLY A 121 -2.42 -6.98 21.45
N GLN A 122 -1.27 -7.59 21.76
CA GLN A 122 -0.48 -7.26 22.94
C GLN A 122 0.38 -6.02 22.65
N GLU A 123 0.22 -4.97 23.44
CA GLU A 123 1.23 -3.93 23.50
C GLU A 123 2.51 -4.54 24.09
N ASP A 124 3.59 -4.51 23.30
CA ASP A 124 4.90 -4.96 23.76
C ASP A 124 5.70 -3.78 24.33
N ASP A 125 6.72 -4.09 25.14
CA ASP A 125 7.63 -3.10 25.72
C ASP A 125 8.36 -2.26 24.65
N ARG A 126 8.41 -2.74 23.41
CA ARG A 126 9.04 -2.05 22.28
C ARG A 126 8.07 -1.13 21.54
N GLY A 127 6.79 -1.12 21.89
CA GLY A 127 5.76 -0.25 21.34
C GLY A 127 5.40 -0.52 19.88
N ILE A 128 5.59 -1.74 19.35
CA ILE A 128 5.36 -2.10 17.94
C ILE A 128 3.93 -1.79 17.51
N VAL A 129 2.95 -2.24 18.30
CA VAL A 129 1.51 -2.05 18.01
C VAL A 129 1.14 -0.57 18.12
N LYS A 130 1.67 0.13 19.13
CA LYS A 130 1.47 1.57 19.31
C LYS A 130 2.00 2.36 18.11
N LEU A 131 3.22 2.06 17.66
CA LEU A 131 3.84 2.67 16.48
C LEU A 131 3.02 2.37 15.22
N ALA A 132 2.56 1.13 15.03
CA ALA A 132 1.72 0.77 13.89
C ALA A 132 0.41 1.58 13.88
N ARG A 133 -0.20 1.79 15.06
CA ARG A 133 -1.39 2.62 15.21
C ARG A 133 -1.12 4.09 14.92
N MET A 134 -0.01 4.65 15.43
CA MET A 134 0.41 6.00 15.10
C MET A 134 0.63 6.17 13.59
N ALA A 135 1.28 5.21 12.94
CA ALA A 135 1.46 5.20 11.49
C ALA A 135 0.13 5.17 10.72
N ALA A 136 -0.83 4.37 11.19
CA ALA A 136 -2.17 4.32 10.61
C ALA A 136 -2.93 5.64 10.73
N VAL A 137 -2.86 6.31 11.90
CA VAL A 137 -3.50 7.61 12.13
C VAL A 137 -2.86 8.71 11.28
N ASN A 138 -1.52 8.68 11.15
CA ASN A 138 -0.78 9.69 10.40
C ASN A 138 -0.78 9.49 8.88
N GLY A 139 -1.47 8.47 8.36
CA GLY A 139 -1.59 8.24 6.91
C GLY A 139 -0.36 7.62 6.26
N TYR A 140 0.50 6.95 7.03
CA TYR A 140 1.76 6.40 6.55
C TYR A 140 1.61 5.19 5.64
N ASP A 141 0.40 4.66 5.46
CA ASP A 141 0.04 3.70 4.40
C ASP A 141 0.21 4.29 2.98
N GLN A 142 0.41 5.60 2.87
CA GLN A 142 0.57 6.34 1.61
C GLN A 142 1.79 7.27 1.67
N MET A 143 2.92 6.79 2.23
CA MET A 143 4.12 7.60 2.48
C MET A 143 4.62 8.35 1.24
N TYR A 144 4.49 7.74 0.06
CA TYR A 144 4.79 8.39 -1.23
C TYR A 144 4.03 9.69 -1.46
N ARG A 145 2.73 9.73 -1.15
CA ARG A 145 1.92 10.94 -1.31
C ARG A 145 2.29 11.99 -0.26
N LEU A 146 2.59 11.56 0.96
CA LEU A 146 3.01 12.49 2.02
C LEU A 146 4.31 13.22 1.66
N MET A 147 5.25 12.54 1.00
CA MET A 147 6.48 13.17 0.52
C MET A 147 6.23 14.17 -0.62
N GLU A 148 5.26 13.88 -1.51
CA GLU A 148 4.85 14.80 -2.59
C GLU A 148 4.04 16.01 -2.07
N GLU A 149 3.12 15.80 -1.14
CA GLU A 149 2.21 16.82 -0.59
C GLU A 149 2.93 17.81 0.33
N ARG A 150 4.01 17.39 1.00
CA ARG A 150 4.81 18.22 1.92
C ARG A 150 5.89 19.07 1.21
N ASP A 151 5.87 19.13 -0.12
CA ASP A 151 6.81 19.94 -0.91
C ASP A 151 8.29 19.60 -0.60
N ILE A 152 8.59 18.32 -0.31
CA ILE A 152 9.95 17.91 0.04
C ILE A 152 10.84 18.03 -1.21
N PRO A 153 12.03 18.65 -1.11
CA PRO A 153 12.98 18.73 -2.21
C PRO A 153 13.27 17.35 -2.84
N ASN A 154 13.31 17.30 -4.17
CA ASN A 154 13.40 16.04 -4.93
C ASN A 154 14.64 15.18 -4.59
N ASP A 155 15.76 15.81 -4.28
CA ASP A 155 17.00 15.16 -3.83
C ASP A 155 16.81 14.50 -2.46
N LEU A 156 16.17 15.21 -1.51
CA LEU A 156 15.86 14.67 -0.19
C LEU A 156 14.81 13.56 -0.26
N ALA A 157 13.73 13.74 -1.01
CA ALA A 157 12.71 12.70 -1.19
C ALA A 157 13.31 11.42 -1.79
N PHE A 158 14.18 11.56 -2.80
CA PHE A 158 14.90 10.42 -3.35
C PHE A 158 15.86 9.78 -2.33
N ALA A 159 16.56 10.59 -1.53
CA ALA A 159 17.45 10.08 -0.49
C ALA A 159 16.68 9.25 0.55
N LEU A 160 15.58 9.79 1.07
CA LEU A 160 14.72 9.13 2.06
C LEU A 160 14.13 7.84 1.51
N GLN A 161 13.57 7.88 0.28
CA GLN A 161 13.02 6.70 -0.36
C GLN A 161 14.08 5.61 -0.54
N ARG A 162 15.30 5.97 -0.95
CA ARG A 162 16.38 5.00 -1.19
C ARG A 162 16.91 4.41 0.11
N VAL A 163 17.17 5.24 1.12
CA VAL A 163 17.82 4.81 2.37
C VAL A 163 16.84 4.10 3.28
N TYR A 164 15.61 4.58 3.39
CA TYR A 164 14.60 4.02 4.29
C TYR A 164 13.57 3.14 3.55
N GLN A 165 13.85 2.71 2.32
CA GLN A 165 12.87 1.99 1.49
C GLN A 165 12.22 0.81 2.20
N GLU A 166 13.03 -0.04 2.81
CA GLU A 166 12.56 -1.25 3.48
C GLU A 166 11.79 -0.91 4.75
N ARG A 167 12.22 0.11 5.51
CA ARG A 167 11.50 0.59 6.68
C ARG A 167 10.15 1.17 6.30
N ILE A 168 10.09 2.02 5.27
CA ILE A 168 8.85 2.59 4.73
C ILE A 168 7.87 1.48 4.35
N LYS A 169 8.32 0.45 3.62
CA LYS A 169 7.46 -0.70 3.26
C LYS A 169 6.88 -1.41 4.48
N LYS A 170 7.71 -1.64 5.51
CA LYS A 170 7.27 -2.29 6.75
C LYS A 170 6.26 -1.43 7.51
N VAL A 171 6.48 -0.11 7.59
CA VAL A 171 5.55 0.85 8.20
C VAL A 171 4.23 0.89 7.43
N GLU A 172 4.26 0.96 6.10
CA GLU A 172 3.07 0.91 5.24
C GLU A 172 2.26 -0.38 5.47
N ALA A 173 2.94 -1.53 5.54
CA ALA A 173 2.30 -2.81 5.82
C ALA A 173 1.68 -2.87 7.22
N ALA A 174 2.39 -2.36 8.23
CA ALA A 174 1.93 -2.30 9.62
C ALA A 174 0.68 -1.41 9.76
N ALA A 175 0.73 -0.21 9.18
CA ALA A 175 -0.37 0.76 9.20
C ALA A 175 -1.63 0.19 8.52
N ALA A 176 -1.45 -0.47 7.36
CA ALA A 176 -2.55 -1.13 6.65
C ALA A 176 -3.15 -2.27 7.49
N GLN A 177 -2.32 -3.05 8.18
CA GLN A 177 -2.78 -4.14 9.05
C GLN A 177 -3.59 -3.62 10.24
N ILE A 178 -3.17 -2.54 10.89
CA ILE A 178 -3.92 -1.93 12.00
C ILE A 178 -5.30 -1.46 11.53
N ARG A 179 -5.37 -0.70 10.42
CA ARG A 179 -6.67 -0.25 9.90
C ARG A 179 -7.58 -1.41 9.56
N LEU A 180 -7.03 -2.49 9.01
CA LEU A 180 -7.80 -3.68 8.72
C LEU A 180 -8.35 -4.33 10.01
N SER A 181 -7.51 -4.47 11.04
CA SER A 181 -7.93 -5.01 12.34
C SER A 181 -8.99 -4.14 13.02
N GLU A 182 -8.85 -2.81 13.01
CA GLU A 182 -9.84 -1.88 13.59
C GLU A 182 -11.17 -1.93 12.85
N VAL A 183 -11.15 -2.03 11.52
CA VAL A 183 -12.37 -2.23 10.72
C VAL A 183 -13.02 -3.56 11.05
N HIS A 184 -12.25 -4.64 11.19
CA HIS A 184 -12.80 -5.95 11.57
C HIS A 184 -13.43 -5.91 12.97
N GLN A 185 -12.76 -5.30 13.94
CA GLN A 185 -13.32 -5.14 15.29
C GLN A 185 -14.61 -4.33 15.26
N SER A 186 -14.66 -3.23 14.51
CA SER A 186 -15.88 -2.45 14.33
C SER A 186 -17.02 -3.25 13.68
N VAL A 187 -16.70 -4.17 12.76
CA VAL A 187 -17.68 -5.05 12.12
C VAL A 187 -18.16 -6.14 13.08
N GLU A 188 -17.27 -6.71 13.90
CA GLU A 188 -17.61 -7.69 14.93
C GLU A 188 -18.46 -7.05 16.03
N GLU A 189 -18.08 -5.88 16.54
CA GLU A 189 -18.87 -5.11 17.52
C GLU A 189 -20.24 -4.71 16.94
N ALA A 190 -20.29 -4.29 15.67
CA ALA A 190 -21.56 -4.02 15.00
C ALA A 190 -22.40 -5.29 14.80
N ALA A 191 -21.77 -6.46 14.60
CA ALA A 191 -22.45 -7.75 14.49
C ALA A 191 -22.97 -8.23 15.86
N GLU A 192 -22.22 -8.05 16.94
CA GLU A 192 -22.63 -8.39 18.31
C GLU A 192 -23.73 -7.47 18.82
N GLN A 193 -23.64 -6.16 18.57
CA GLN A 193 -24.71 -5.21 18.92
C GLN A 193 -26.00 -5.49 18.13
N LYS A 194 -25.91 -6.08 16.93
CA LYS A 194 -27.06 -6.52 16.11
C LYS A 194 -27.57 -7.93 16.48
N ALA A 195 -26.83 -8.74 17.23
CA ALA A 195 -27.33 -10.02 17.76
C ALA A 195 -28.41 -9.82 18.84
N VAL A 196 -28.44 -8.65 19.47
CA VAL A 196 -29.49 -8.24 20.44
C VAL A 196 -30.71 -7.62 19.73
N GLY A 197 -30.65 -7.35 18.43
CA GLY A 197 -31.78 -6.83 17.65
C GLY A 197 -31.64 -7.08 16.14
N LEU A 198 -32.38 -8.06 15.62
CA LEU A 198 -32.51 -8.47 14.20
C LEU A 198 -32.08 -7.41 13.15
N ARG A 199 -30.91 -7.61 12.50
CA ARG A 199 -30.64 -7.37 11.06
C ARG A 199 -29.19 -7.73 10.67
N ALA A 200 -28.99 -8.90 10.05
CA ALA A 200 -27.67 -9.46 9.69
C ALA A 200 -27.07 -8.91 8.36
N GLY A 201 -27.01 -7.59 8.16
CA GLY A 201 -26.49 -6.96 6.93
C GLY A 201 -25.34 -5.97 7.14
N VAL A 202 -24.49 -5.81 6.12
CA VAL A 202 -23.41 -4.80 6.05
C VAL A 202 -23.98 -3.46 5.61
N THR A 203 -23.59 -2.37 6.26
CA THR A 203 -24.01 -1.00 5.90
C THR A 203 -23.20 -0.46 4.73
N ALA A 204 -23.65 0.64 4.11
CA ALA A 204 -22.98 1.22 2.96
C ALA A 204 -21.54 1.67 3.28
N GLN A 205 -21.34 2.24 4.47
CA GLN A 205 -20.02 2.69 4.93
C GLN A 205 -19.09 1.50 5.19
N GLU A 206 -19.56 0.45 5.87
CA GLU A 206 -18.78 -0.77 6.10
C GLU A 206 -18.41 -1.44 4.77
N ALA A 207 -19.36 -1.58 3.83
CA ALA A 207 -19.11 -2.14 2.52
C ALA A 207 -18.08 -1.32 1.73
N ARG A 208 -18.14 0.02 1.82
CA ARG A 208 -17.14 0.91 1.21
C ARG A 208 -15.75 0.71 1.80
N LEU A 209 -15.64 0.54 3.12
CA LEU A 209 -14.36 0.31 3.79
C LEU A 209 -13.78 -1.06 3.41
N LEU A 210 -14.60 -2.12 3.44
CA LEU A 210 -14.20 -3.46 2.99
C LEU A 210 -13.70 -3.45 1.54
N GLU A 211 -14.40 -2.74 0.66
CA GLU A 211 -14.00 -2.57 -0.73
C GLU A 211 -12.64 -1.89 -0.88
N GLN A 212 -12.43 -0.77 -0.17
CA GLN A 212 -11.17 -0.01 -0.25
C GLN A 212 -10.00 -0.83 0.30
N ASN A 213 -10.19 -1.46 1.46
CA ASN A 213 -9.16 -2.24 2.14
C ASN A 213 -8.78 -3.47 1.33
N TYR A 214 -9.76 -4.20 0.79
CA TYR A 214 -9.46 -5.39 -0.01
C TYR A 214 -8.68 -5.04 -1.27
N ILE A 215 -9.06 -3.99 -2.00
CA ILE A 215 -8.31 -3.58 -3.20
C ILE A 215 -6.89 -3.12 -2.84
N ALA A 216 -6.71 -2.38 -1.75
CA ALA A 216 -5.39 -1.97 -1.27
C ALA A 216 -4.52 -3.17 -0.87
N LEU A 217 -5.11 -4.16 -0.19
CA LEU A 217 -4.45 -5.41 0.20
C LEU A 217 -3.95 -6.17 -1.03
N VAL A 218 -4.83 -6.44 -2.00
CA VAL A 218 -4.44 -7.17 -3.22
C VAL A 218 -3.39 -6.37 -4.01
N GLN A 219 -3.52 -5.05 -4.07
CA GLN A 219 -2.53 -4.20 -4.73
C GLN A 219 -1.15 -4.29 -4.06
N SER A 220 -1.11 -4.28 -2.72
CA SER A 220 0.12 -4.47 -1.95
C SER A 220 0.72 -5.85 -2.21
N HIS A 221 -0.11 -6.90 -2.15
CA HIS A 221 0.29 -8.27 -2.45
C HIS A 221 0.92 -8.39 -3.84
N LEU A 222 0.28 -7.87 -4.89
CA LEU A 222 0.80 -7.94 -6.26
C LEU A 222 2.12 -7.18 -6.46
N ARG A 223 2.41 -6.18 -5.63
CA ARG A 223 3.65 -5.39 -5.67
C ARG A 223 4.78 -6.00 -4.84
N ASN A 224 4.43 -6.58 -3.69
CA ASN A 224 5.39 -6.88 -2.62
C ASN A 224 5.63 -8.38 -2.42
N LEU A 225 4.65 -9.25 -2.67
CA LEU A 225 4.87 -10.69 -2.55
C LEU A 225 5.83 -11.13 -3.65
N GLN A 226 6.98 -11.68 -3.25
CA GLN A 226 7.88 -12.41 -4.14
C GLN A 226 7.24 -13.76 -4.49
N GLY A 227 6.18 -13.75 -5.30
CA GLY A 227 5.58 -14.97 -5.82
C GLY A 227 6.23 -15.45 -7.12
N ALA A 228 5.74 -16.56 -7.65
CA ALA A 228 6.22 -17.18 -8.89
C ALA A 228 6.07 -16.29 -10.15
N VAL A 229 5.42 -15.13 -10.03
CA VAL A 229 5.06 -14.29 -11.18
C VAL A 229 5.24 -12.81 -10.89
N ARG A 230 5.92 -12.11 -11.80
CA ARG A 230 6.09 -10.66 -11.74
C ARG A 230 4.93 -9.95 -12.42
N TRP A 231 4.06 -9.35 -11.63
CA TRP A 231 2.94 -8.55 -12.12
C TRP A 231 3.40 -7.20 -12.69
N GLN A 232 2.73 -6.75 -13.74
CA GLN A 232 2.95 -5.50 -14.44
C GLN A 232 1.61 -4.82 -14.71
N ARG A 233 1.67 -3.52 -15.05
CA ARG A 233 0.50 -2.72 -15.47
C ARG A 233 -0.69 -2.84 -14.50
N ILE A 234 -0.40 -2.82 -13.20
CA ILE A 234 -1.40 -2.86 -12.13
C ILE A 234 -2.18 -1.55 -12.17
N ARG A 235 -3.48 -1.62 -12.45
CA ARG A 235 -4.39 -0.47 -12.56
C ARG A 235 -5.60 -0.68 -11.69
N THR A 236 -5.91 0.30 -10.85
CA THR A 236 -7.17 0.37 -10.11
C THR A 236 -8.19 1.18 -10.90
N PHE A 237 -9.47 0.88 -10.72
CA PHE A 237 -10.57 1.62 -11.30
C PHE A 237 -11.75 1.60 -10.33
N ASP A 238 -12.71 2.50 -10.52
CA ASP A 238 -13.99 2.48 -9.83
C ASP A 238 -15.14 2.56 -10.84
N SER A 239 -16.34 2.33 -10.35
CA SER A 239 -17.57 2.33 -11.16
C SER A 239 -18.56 3.37 -10.63
N VAL A 240 -18.07 4.44 -9.99
CA VAL A 240 -18.90 5.39 -9.24
C VAL A 240 -19.99 6.02 -10.10
N ASP A 241 -19.63 6.49 -11.30
CA ASP A 241 -20.58 7.16 -12.19
C ASP A 241 -21.67 6.21 -12.68
N LYS A 242 -21.29 4.94 -12.94
CA LYS A 242 -22.23 3.90 -13.33
C LYS A 242 -23.16 3.52 -12.17
N ILE A 243 -22.62 3.33 -10.96
CA ILE A 243 -23.44 3.04 -9.77
C ILE A 243 -24.41 4.19 -9.53
N ARG A 244 -23.92 5.44 -9.57
CA ARG A 244 -24.77 6.63 -9.38
C ARG A 244 -25.87 6.74 -10.43
N SER A 245 -25.59 6.45 -11.70
CA SER A 245 -26.61 6.50 -12.74
C SER A 245 -27.68 5.42 -12.55
N GLU A 246 -27.28 4.20 -12.18
CA GLU A 246 -28.21 3.11 -11.86
C GLU A 246 -29.05 3.42 -10.61
N LEU A 247 -28.44 4.00 -9.56
CA LEU A 247 -29.18 4.38 -8.34
C LEU A 247 -30.16 5.52 -8.59
N ARG A 248 -29.79 6.53 -9.39
CA ARG A 248 -30.73 7.61 -9.79
C ARG A 248 -31.95 7.07 -10.53
N ALA A 249 -31.77 6.03 -11.34
CA ALA A 249 -32.88 5.38 -12.05
C ALA A 249 -33.80 4.60 -11.10
N LEU A 250 -33.28 4.12 -9.97
CA LEU A 250 -34.05 3.39 -8.94
C LEU A 250 -34.77 4.33 -7.96
N SER A 251 -34.12 5.42 -7.54
CA SER A 251 -34.71 6.42 -6.63
C SER A 251 -34.12 7.82 -6.88
N PRO A 252 -34.86 8.73 -7.53
CA PRO A 252 -34.39 10.08 -7.86
C PRO A 252 -34.12 10.97 -6.62
N THR A 253 -34.75 10.66 -5.48
CA THR A 253 -34.82 11.52 -4.29
C THR A 253 -33.90 11.09 -3.16
N ALA A 254 -32.94 10.20 -3.40
CA ALA A 254 -32.04 9.75 -2.35
C ALA A 254 -31.18 10.90 -1.79
N PRO A 255 -31.05 11.04 -0.45
CA PRO A 255 -30.25 12.08 0.19
C PRO A 255 -28.78 12.04 -0.25
N GLU A 256 -28.15 13.20 -0.44
CA GLU A 256 -26.73 13.28 -0.83
C GLU A 256 -25.77 12.60 0.18
N ALA A 257 -26.11 12.64 1.48
CA ALA A 257 -25.34 11.94 2.52
C ALA A 257 -25.30 10.41 2.29
N ALA A 258 -26.39 9.81 1.80
CA ALA A 258 -26.41 8.40 1.46
C ALA A 258 -25.49 8.10 0.27
N LYS A 259 -25.42 9.01 -0.71
CA LYS A 259 -24.55 8.87 -1.90
C LYS A 259 -23.06 8.97 -1.58
N GLN A 260 -22.71 9.74 -0.54
CA GLN A 260 -21.32 9.89 -0.10
C GLN A 260 -20.79 8.60 0.54
N ASN A 261 -21.64 7.82 1.21
CA ASN A 261 -21.21 6.60 1.90
C ASN A 261 -21.32 5.33 1.04
N MET A 262 -21.85 5.42 -0.19
CA MET A 262 -21.99 4.25 -1.06
C MET A 262 -20.63 3.65 -1.46
N PRO A 263 -20.56 2.32 -1.60
CA PRO A 263 -19.44 1.66 -2.27
C PRO A 263 -19.19 2.23 -3.66
N LEU A 264 -17.92 2.22 -4.06
CA LEU A 264 -17.48 2.87 -5.31
C LEU A 264 -17.43 1.86 -6.47
N GLY A 265 -17.61 0.56 -6.20
CA GLY A 265 -17.48 -0.49 -7.20
C GLY A 265 -16.04 -0.60 -7.70
N ARG A 266 -15.07 -0.47 -6.78
CA ARG A 266 -13.66 -0.58 -7.07
C ARG A 266 -13.30 -1.96 -7.58
N GLY A 267 -12.34 -1.93 -8.50
CA GLY A 267 -11.69 -3.11 -9.00
C GLY A 267 -10.25 -2.80 -9.37
N MET A 268 -9.57 -3.85 -9.81
CA MET A 268 -8.20 -3.78 -10.24
C MET A 268 -7.99 -4.74 -11.40
N SER A 269 -7.06 -4.38 -12.27
CA SER A 269 -6.53 -5.29 -13.29
C SER A 269 -5.01 -5.34 -13.17
N ALA A 270 -4.45 -6.54 -13.30
CA ALA A 270 -3.00 -6.74 -13.36
C ALA A 270 -2.66 -7.72 -14.48
N VAL A 271 -1.47 -7.56 -15.07
CA VAL A 271 -1.05 -8.34 -16.24
C VAL A 271 0.34 -8.92 -16.02
N VAL A 272 0.54 -10.15 -16.47
CA VAL A 272 1.86 -10.77 -16.57
C VAL A 272 2.28 -10.78 -18.02
N ASP A 273 3.31 -10.01 -18.37
CA ASP A 273 3.82 -9.96 -19.75
C ASP A 273 4.87 -11.06 -20.00
N ARG A 274 4.73 -11.80 -21.11
CA ARG A 274 5.83 -12.62 -21.65
C ARG A 274 6.67 -11.77 -22.60
N ARG A 275 7.99 -11.78 -22.41
CA ARG A 275 8.92 -11.29 -23.45
C ARG A 275 8.93 -12.31 -24.59
N ARG A 276 8.46 -11.91 -25.77
CA ARG A 276 8.77 -12.56 -27.04
C ARG A 276 9.61 -11.55 -27.84
N LEU A 277 10.74 -11.98 -28.40
CA LEU A 277 11.66 -11.25 -29.29
C LEU A 277 11.49 -9.72 -29.35
N LEU A 278 12.44 -8.99 -28.75
CA LEU A 278 12.76 -7.54 -28.70
C LEU A 278 11.67 -6.45 -28.85
N PHE A 279 10.52 -6.66 -29.50
CA PHE A 279 9.56 -5.61 -29.85
C PHE A 279 8.08 -5.91 -29.54
N PHE A 280 7.67 -7.14 -29.19
CA PHE A 280 6.24 -7.45 -28.91
C PHE A 280 6.03 -8.17 -27.57
N ARG A 281 5.49 -7.45 -26.57
CA ARG A 281 5.01 -8.04 -25.31
C ARG A 281 3.56 -8.49 -25.46
N LYS A 282 3.29 -9.78 -25.29
CA LYS A 282 1.92 -10.30 -25.18
C LYS A 282 1.61 -10.68 -23.73
N PRO A 283 0.39 -10.38 -23.23
CA PRO A 283 -0.03 -10.83 -21.91
C PRO A 283 -0.10 -12.35 -21.88
N SER A 284 0.52 -12.94 -20.86
CA SER A 284 0.52 -14.39 -20.60
C SER A 284 -0.51 -14.80 -19.54
N LEU A 285 -0.94 -13.84 -18.71
CA LEU A 285 -1.99 -13.99 -17.72
C LEU A 285 -2.56 -12.62 -17.41
N LEU A 286 -3.88 -12.52 -17.32
CA LEU A 286 -4.59 -11.34 -16.85
C LEU A 286 -5.32 -11.70 -15.55
N LEU A 287 -5.25 -10.80 -14.56
CA LEU A 287 -6.01 -10.87 -13.33
C LEU A 287 -6.96 -9.68 -13.28
N GLY A 288 -8.24 -9.96 -13.07
CA GLY A 288 -9.28 -8.96 -12.89
C GLY A 288 -9.92 -9.17 -11.52
N VAL A 289 -9.77 -8.19 -10.64
CA VAL A 289 -10.33 -8.20 -9.29
C VAL A 289 -11.46 -7.19 -9.24
N ARG A 290 -12.61 -7.56 -8.67
CA ARG A 290 -13.72 -6.63 -8.42
C ARG A 290 -14.34 -6.92 -7.07
N VAL A 291 -14.78 -5.87 -6.38
CA VAL A 291 -15.60 -6.00 -5.18
C VAL A 291 -17.06 -5.71 -5.55
N LEU A 292 -17.94 -6.59 -5.10
CA LEU A 292 -19.38 -6.52 -5.27
C LEU A 292 -20.00 -6.30 -3.88
N SER A 293 -20.87 -5.30 -3.80
CA SER A 293 -21.37 -4.78 -2.53
C SER A 293 -22.87 -4.51 -2.54
N GLY A 294 -23.61 -5.27 -3.36
CA GLY A 294 -25.08 -5.22 -3.44
C GLY A 294 -25.65 -3.81 -3.36
N TYR A 295 -25.06 -2.87 -4.11
CA TYR A 295 -25.28 -1.44 -3.89
C TYR A 295 -26.74 -1.02 -4.11
N ARG A 296 -27.53 -1.80 -4.86
CA ARG A 296 -28.96 -1.55 -5.05
C ARG A 296 -29.72 -1.85 -3.76
N GLU A 297 -29.39 -2.93 -3.09
CA GLU A 297 -29.99 -3.39 -1.84
C GLU A 297 -29.55 -2.48 -0.69
N LEU A 298 -28.28 -2.09 -0.64
CA LEU A 298 -27.79 -1.04 0.25
C LEU A 298 -28.59 0.26 0.09
N HIS A 299 -28.85 0.65 -1.16
CA HIS A 299 -29.59 1.88 -1.45
C HIS A 299 -31.08 1.79 -1.07
N LEU A 300 -31.71 0.64 -1.33
CA LEU A 300 -33.15 0.45 -1.12
C LEU A 300 -33.50 0.09 0.34
N ARG A 301 -32.61 -0.62 1.05
CA ARG A 301 -32.88 -1.23 2.36
C ARG A 301 -31.91 -0.79 3.46
N GLY A 302 -30.86 -0.03 3.11
CA GLY A 302 -29.80 0.39 4.02
C GLY A 302 -28.82 -0.72 4.40
N LEU A 303 -29.02 -1.93 3.87
CA LEU A 303 -28.25 -3.12 4.18
C LEU A 303 -27.96 -3.90 2.90
N ASP A 304 -26.75 -4.43 2.84
CA ASP A 304 -26.27 -5.25 1.74
C ASP A 304 -26.95 -6.63 1.75
N ALA A 305 -26.97 -7.30 0.59
CA ALA A 305 -27.54 -8.62 0.40
C ALA A 305 -26.55 -9.54 -0.30
N GLU A 306 -26.70 -10.84 -0.09
CA GLU A 306 -25.86 -11.84 -0.77
C GLU A 306 -25.89 -11.67 -2.29
N ILE A 307 -24.72 -11.82 -2.91
CA ILE A 307 -24.60 -11.70 -4.36
C ILE A 307 -25.17 -12.97 -5.01
N SER A 308 -26.17 -12.74 -5.86
CA SER A 308 -26.89 -13.81 -6.56
C SER A 308 -26.07 -14.42 -7.70
N PHE A 309 -26.43 -15.65 -8.08
CA PHE A 309 -25.91 -16.30 -9.28
C PHE A 309 -26.13 -15.45 -10.56
N GLY A 310 -27.28 -14.79 -10.68
CA GLY A 310 -27.57 -13.91 -11.82
C GLY A 310 -26.67 -12.67 -11.92
N GLU A 311 -26.13 -12.20 -10.79
CA GLU A 311 -25.14 -11.12 -10.79
C GLU A 311 -23.75 -11.66 -11.14
N LEU A 312 -23.37 -12.82 -10.59
CA LEU A 312 -22.13 -13.52 -10.94
C LEU A 312 -22.01 -13.74 -12.46
N THR A 313 -23.05 -14.29 -13.11
CA THR A 313 -23.01 -14.62 -14.53
C THR A 313 -22.76 -13.41 -15.42
N ARG A 314 -23.31 -12.23 -15.09
CA ARG A 314 -23.03 -10.98 -15.83
C ARG A 314 -21.55 -10.60 -15.81
N HIS A 315 -20.85 -10.87 -14.72
CA HIS A 315 -19.42 -10.62 -14.61
C HIS A 315 -18.61 -11.68 -15.36
N VAL A 316 -19.03 -12.95 -15.29
CA VAL A 316 -18.42 -14.05 -16.02
C VAL A 316 -18.54 -13.85 -17.54
N GLU A 317 -19.71 -13.47 -18.06
CA GLU A 317 -19.90 -13.21 -19.50
C GLU A 317 -18.95 -12.14 -20.04
N ARG A 318 -18.76 -11.04 -19.29
CA ARG A 318 -17.77 -10.01 -19.64
C ARG A 318 -16.34 -10.56 -19.60
N ALA A 319 -16.06 -11.46 -18.66
CA ALA A 319 -14.76 -12.10 -18.52
C ALA A 319 -14.45 -13.06 -19.68
N ILE A 320 -15.45 -13.77 -20.20
CA ILE A 320 -15.31 -14.66 -21.37
C ILE A 320 -14.77 -13.88 -22.57
N ALA A 321 -15.22 -12.63 -22.78
CA ALA A 321 -14.71 -11.79 -23.86
C ALA A 321 -13.21 -11.46 -23.70
N GLN A 322 -12.73 -11.30 -22.47
CA GLN A 322 -11.32 -11.03 -22.17
C GLN A 322 -10.46 -12.29 -22.26
N ALA A 323 -11.00 -13.44 -21.85
CA ALA A 323 -10.33 -14.75 -21.91
C ALA A 323 -9.99 -15.18 -23.36
N LYS A 324 -10.71 -14.67 -24.37
CA LYS A 324 -10.38 -14.89 -25.79
C LYS A 324 -9.00 -14.33 -26.19
N VAL A 325 -8.45 -13.39 -25.41
CA VAL A 325 -7.17 -12.72 -25.73
C VAL A 325 -5.98 -13.41 -25.06
N CYS A 326 -6.14 -13.83 -23.81
CA CYS A 326 -5.15 -14.56 -23.02
C CYS A 326 -5.82 -15.22 -21.81
N PRO A 327 -5.16 -16.19 -21.14
CA PRO A 327 -5.66 -16.74 -19.89
C PRO A 327 -6.04 -15.65 -18.89
N PHE A 328 -7.25 -15.75 -18.34
CA PHE A 328 -7.85 -14.73 -17.49
C PHE A 328 -8.35 -15.34 -16.18
N VAL A 329 -7.97 -14.74 -15.06
CA VAL A 329 -8.52 -15.05 -13.74
C VAL A 329 -9.41 -13.90 -13.30
N LEU A 330 -10.69 -14.19 -13.10
CA LEU A 330 -11.67 -13.29 -12.55
C LEU A 330 -11.84 -13.57 -11.05
N ALA A 331 -11.36 -12.65 -10.22
CA ALA A 331 -11.59 -12.65 -8.78
C ALA A 331 -12.73 -11.69 -8.43
N LEU A 332 -13.79 -12.22 -7.84
CA LEU A 332 -14.92 -11.43 -7.36
C LEU A 332 -14.98 -11.55 -5.85
N ALA A 333 -14.86 -10.42 -5.15
CA ALA A 333 -15.03 -10.34 -3.71
C ALA A 333 -16.42 -9.81 -3.39
N SER A 334 -17.09 -10.37 -2.38
CA SER A 334 -18.39 -9.92 -1.90
C SER A 334 -18.28 -9.38 -0.49
N THR A 335 -18.91 -8.23 -0.21
CA THR A 335 -19.02 -7.67 1.15
C THR A 335 -20.12 -8.33 1.97
N ALA A 336 -21.12 -8.93 1.34
CA ALA A 336 -22.25 -9.58 2.01
C ALA A 336 -22.27 -11.11 1.90
N GLY A 337 -21.34 -11.69 1.15
CA GLY A 337 -21.29 -13.13 0.86
C GLY A 337 -21.93 -13.50 -0.48
N TRP A 338 -21.98 -14.80 -0.74
CA TRP A 338 -22.41 -15.39 -2.01
C TRP A 338 -23.57 -16.36 -1.81
N SER A 339 -24.51 -16.39 -2.75
CA SER A 339 -25.51 -17.45 -2.76
C SER A 339 -24.86 -18.82 -3.00
N GLN A 340 -25.43 -19.89 -2.45
CA GLN A 340 -24.89 -21.24 -2.62
C GLN A 340 -24.77 -21.62 -4.10
N GLU A 341 -25.76 -21.26 -4.93
CA GLU A 341 -25.71 -21.48 -6.38
C GLU A 341 -24.52 -20.80 -7.06
N ALA A 342 -24.13 -19.60 -6.60
CA ALA A 342 -22.97 -18.89 -7.13
C ALA A 342 -21.66 -19.61 -6.74
N ILE A 343 -21.58 -20.10 -5.50
CA ILE A 343 -20.45 -20.89 -4.98
C ILE A 343 -20.30 -22.19 -5.79
N ASP A 344 -21.40 -22.93 -5.98
CA ASP A 344 -21.42 -24.19 -6.71
C ASP A 344 -20.98 -23.96 -8.16
N TYR A 345 -21.47 -22.90 -8.80
CA TYR A 345 -21.04 -22.54 -10.15
C TYR A 345 -19.54 -22.20 -10.24
N ALA A 346 -18.96 -21.51 -9.27
CA ALA A 346 -17.54 -21.19 -9.28
C ALA A 346 -16.64 -22.43 -9.06
N LYS A 347 -17.12 -23.42 -8.30
CA LYS A 347 -16.39 -24.67 -8.04
C LYS A 347 -16.53 -25.67 -9.20
N GLU A 348 -17.76 -25.84 -9.71
CA GLU A 348 -18.15 -26.96 -10.56
C GLU A 348 -18.62 -26.54 -11.95
N GLY A 349 -19.06 -25.28 -12.12
CA GLY A 349 -19.67 -24.78 -13.35
C GLY A 349 -18.76 -24.81 -14.59
N VAL A 350 -19.36 -25.04 -15.76
CA VAL A 350 -18.60 -25.10 -17.03
C VAL A 350 -18.15 -23.71 -17.45
N LEU A 351 -16.84 -23.45 -17.33
CA LEU A 351 -16.17 -22.22 -17.75
C LEU A 351 -15.28 -22.50 -18.97
N PRO A 352 -15.04 -21.52 -19.86
CA PRO A 352 -14.06 -21.66 -20.93
C PRO A 352 -12.68 -22.04 -20.39
N PRO A 353 -11.88 -22.81 -21.16
CA PRO A 353 -10.59 -23.31 -20.71
C PRO A 353 -9.60 -22.20 -20.36
N ASP A 354 -9.77 -20.98 -20.91
CA ASP A 354 -8.93 -19.81 -20.64
C ASP A 354 -9.48 -18.88 -19.55
N LEU A 355 -10.57 -19.25 -18.86
CA LEU A 355 -11.14 -18.49 -17.75
C LEU A 355 -11.09 -19.31 -16.46
N SER A 356 -10.62 -18.68 -15.38
CA SER A 356 -10.83 -19.15 -14.00
C SER A 356 -11.62 -18.12 -13.22
N VAL A 357 -12.47 -18.58 -12.31
CA VAL A 357 -13.24 -17.71 -11.41
C VAL A 357 -12.89 -18.06 -9.97
N VAL A 358 -12.68 -17.03 -9.15
CA VAL A 358 -12.50 -17.13 -7.71
C VAL A 358 -13.52 -16.21 -7.05
N LEU A 359 -14.31 -16.75 -6.14
CA LEU A 359 -15.19 -15.98 -5.28
C LEU A 359 -14.52 -15.81 -3.92
N ILE A 360 -14.55 -14.60 -3.39
CA ILE A 360 -14.04 -14.27 -2.06
C ILE A 360 -15.21 -13.74 -1.24
N ASP A 361 -15.48 -14.35 -0.10
CA ASP A 361 -16.40 -13.83 0.90
C ASP A 361 -15.59 -13.00 1.91
N LEU A 362 -15.68 -11.67 1.83
CA LEU A 362 -14.92 -10.78 2.71
C LEU A 362 -15.41 -10.83 4.16
N LYS A 363 -16.68 -11.22 4.37
CA LYS A 363 -17.29 -11.31 5.69
C LYS A 363 -16.85 -12.59 6.40
N LYS A 364 -16.87 -13.73 5.70
CA LYS A 364 -16.48 -15.04 6.25
C LYS A 364 -14.98 -15.34 6.13
N ARG A 365 -14.25 -14.54 5.33
CA ARG A 365 -12.85 -14.77 4.95
C ARG A 365 -12.64 -16.12 4.25
N GLU A 366 -13.62 -16.50 3.44
CA GLU A 366 -13.59 -17.75 2.70
C GLU A 366 -13.33 -17.47 1.21
N MET A 367 -12.62 -18.39 0.56
CA MET A 367 -12.48 -18.39 -0.88
C MET A 367 -13.13 -19.64 -1.46
N HIS A 368 -13.84 -19.45 -2.56
CA HIS A 368 -14.48 -20.53 -3.31
C HIS A 368 -13.99 -20.50 -4.75
N HIS A 369 -13.38 -21.61 -5.17
CA HIS A 369 -12.87 -21.77 -6.51
C HIS A 369 -12.81 -23.25 -6.87
N ARG A 370 -12.63 -23.53 -8.15
CA ARG A 370 -12.35 -24.87 -8.64
C ARG A 370 -11.00 -25.37 -8.12
N LEU A 371 -10.98 -26.58 -7.56
CA LEU A 371 -9.75 -27.27 -7.17
C LEU A 371 -9.03 -27.83 -8.40
N GLY A 372 -7.69 -27.84 -8.37
CA GLY A 372 -6.86 -28.38 -9.46
C GLY A 372 -6.68 -27.48 -10.68
N ASP A 373 -7.13 -26.22 -10.63
CA ASP A 373 -6.81 -25.24 -11.68
C ASP A 373 -5.42 -24.62 -11.41
N GLU A 374 -4.39 -25.09 -12.12
CA GLU A 374 -3.00 -24.65 -11.98
C GLU A 374 -2.82 -23.13 -12.14
N ARG A 375 -3.72 -22.44 -12.85
CA ARG A 375 -3.65 -20.98 -13.00
C ARG A 375 -3.95 -20.28 -11.68
N LEU A 376 -4.82 -20.86 -10.88
CA LEU A 376 -5.21 -20.32 -9.58
C LEU A 376 -4.08 -20.45 -8.57
N GLU A 377 -3.24 -21.50 -8.62
CA GLU A 377 -2.07 -21.62 -7.73
C GLU A 377 -1.13 -20.41 -7.84
N ARG A 378 -1.04 -19.82 -9.03
CA ARG A 378 -0.22 -18.64 -9.31
C ARG A 378 -0.87 -17.33 -8.86
N VAL A 379 -2.14 -17.33 -8.47
CA VAL A 379 -2.95 -16.13 -8.20
C VAL A 379 -3.49 -16.09 -6.77
N LEU A 380 -3.91 -17.23 -6.22
CA LEU A 380 -4.53 -17.33 -4.89
C LEU A 380 -3.71 -16.67 -3.77
N PRO A 381 -2.37 -16.80 -3.69
CA PRO A 381 -1.60 -16.14 -2.64
C PRO A 381 -1.75 -14.61 -2.61
N TYR A 382 -2.11 -13.99 -3.75
CA TYR A 382 -2.32 -12.55 -3.84
C TYR A 382 -3.74 -12.14 -3.45
N LEU A 383 -4.71 -13.06 -3.50
CA LEU A 383 -6.13 -12.83 -3.24
C LEU A 383 -6.56 -13.20 -1.81
N GLU A 384 -5.72 -13.94 -1.08
CA GLU A 384 -5.99 -14.42 0.27
C GLU A 384 -6.34 -13.30 1.26
N VAL A 385 -7.42 -13.53 2.00
CA VAL A 385 -7.90 -12.69 3.11
C VAL A 385 -7.55 -13.42 4.42
N LYS A 386 -6.33 -13.21 4.95
CA LYS A 386 -5.85 -13.86 6.19
C LYS A 386 -6.11 -13.04 7.44
#